data_AF-A0A812P151-F1
#
_entry.id   AF-A0A812P151-F1
#
_cell.length_a   1.000
_cell.length_b   1.000
_cell.length_c   1.000
_cell.angle_alpha   90.00
_cell.angle_beta   90.00
_cell.angle_gamma   90.00
#
_symmetry.space_group_name_H-M   'P 1'
#
loop_
_entity.id
_entity.type
_entity.pdbx_description
1 polymer ?
#
loop_
_entity_poly.entity_id
_entity_poly.type
_entity_poly.pdbx_seq_one_letter_code
_entity_poly.pdbx_strand_id
1 'polypeptide(L)'
;MNDLVNAMAAFINLRFVKQQDSQLTRGRSTNSMFSTQEHENLGKAVWQWPSMEKGTQTETTTGEHRIFDFNVVPAKALMDIFLRKDAEIQRRIFPARSIKQFQAMREILLAGDTNKLVAELTFVRINDLAAPPEAVDALFYIEPVVCMLILVNGILIGFQTDPRFEHWPGWPYVELAFAILLVLECGMRVWLSGGLRGFFCSAERLWNVFDLFLVCTAVTDVTFQLTMQENSDMFGASLLRFCRLIRLVRVVKVFRLNYMKELRLMIKGLVGGIRTLLLAFALLFAVLYVIAGFATMTIGRDSRTPGDLQGHFENIPQSMFTSFRCFSGECFADTGAPIASVMSSVFGWPFVLSYVLSYMLVSMGIFNVILAVYVDITMRAAKESPGYRVCFVIEATLVVASWYDLW
;
A
#
# COMPACT_ATOMS: atom_id res chain seq x y z
N MET A 1 -39.90 3.25 3.92
CA MET A 1 -39.47 1.92 4.40
C MET A 1 -40.61 1.24 5.15
N ASN A 2 -41.21 1.87 6.17
CA ASN A 2 -42.38 1.33 6.89
C ASN A 2 -43.57 1.01 5.94
N ASP A 3 -43.90 1.88 4.99
CA ASP A 3 -44.96 1.61 4.00
C ASP A 3 -44.67 0.41 3.08
N LEU A 4 -43.39 0.16 2.78
CA LEU A 4 -42.95 -0.98 1.98
C LEU A 4 -43.11 -2.28 2.80
N VAL A 5 -42.65 -2.25 4.05
CA VAL A 5 -42.70 -3.38 4.98
C VAL A 5 -44.15 -3.75 5.30
N ASN A 6 -45.02 -2.77 5.53
CA ASN A 6 -46.45 -2.98 5.76
C ASN A 6 -47.16 -3.56 4.53
N ALA A 7 -46.84 -3.09 3.32
CA ALA A 7 -47.39 -3.68 2.10
C ALA A 7 -46.96 -5.14 1.89
N MET A 8 -45.70 -5.47 2.22
CA MET A 8 -45.20 -6.85 2.17
C MET A 8 -45.86 -7.74 3.21
N ALA A 9 -46.00 -7.26 4.46
CA ALA A 9 -46.65 -7.99 5.55
C ALA A 9 -48.13 -8.29 5.23
N ALA A 10 -48.84 -7.33 4.63
CA ALA A 10 -50.21 -7.50 4.17
C ALA A 10 -50.32 -8.54 3.03
N PHE A 11 -49.38 -8.52 2.07
CA PHE A 11 -49.40 -9.45 0.93
C PHE A 11 -49.18 -10.91 1.33
N ILE A 12 -48.31 -11.17 2.31
CA ILE A 12 -48.04 -12.54 2.82
C ILE A 12 -48.98 -12.97 3.95
N ASN A 13 -50.00 -12.15 4.25
CA ASN A 13 -50.96 -12.35 5.34
C ASN A 13 -50.27 -12.72 6.66
N LEU A 14 -49.26 -11.93 7.05
CA LEU A 14 -48.45 -12.19 8.24
C LEU A 14 -49.30 -12.00 9.51
N ARG A 15 -49.40 -13.04 10.34
CA ARG A 15 -50.07 -12.98 11.65
C ARG A 15 -49.17 -13.53 12.74
N PHE A 16 -49.25 -12.92 13.93
CA PHE A 16 -48.56 -13.40 15.12
C PHE A 16 -49.58 -14.11 16.03
N VAL A 17 -49.46 -15.42 16.17
CA VAL A 17 -50.37 -16.21 17.03
C VAL A 17 -49.79 -16.23 18.44
N LYS A 18 -50.46 -15.57 19.39
CA LYS A 18 -50.11 -15.65 20.81
C LYS A 18 -50.57 -17.01 21.35
N GLN A 19 -49.64 -17.80 21.88
CA GLN A 19 -49.93 -19.11 22.43
C GLN A 19 -50.68 -18.93 23.76
N GLN A 20 -51.93 -19.41 23.84
CA GLN A 20 -52.75 -19.32 25.04
C GLN A 20 -52.37 -20.50 25.95
N ASP A 21 -51.55 -20.24 26.98
CA ASP A 21 -51.00 -21.28 27.85
C ASP A 21 -52.08 -21.93 28.72
N SER A 22 -52.29 -23.23 28.51
CA SER A 22 -52.99 -24.13 29.43
C SER A 22 -52.00 -24.70 30.45
N GLN A 23 -52.11 -24.20 31.68
CA GLN A 23 -51.73 -24.81 32.97
C GLN A 23 -50.24 -25.10 33.30
N LEU A 24 -49.77 -24.38 34.33
CA LEU A 24 -48.84 -24.75 35.39
C LEU A 24 -47.93 -25.98 35.18
N THR A 25 -46.62 -25.73 35.12
CA THR A 25 -45.69 -26.40 36.03
C THR A 25 -44.47 -25.54 36.32
N ARG A 26 -44.17 -25.45 37.62
CA ARG A 26 -43.16 -24.63 38.27
C ARG A 26 -41.79 -25.28 38.08
N GLY A 27 -40.82 -24.57 37.49
CA GLY A 27 -39.43 -25.04 37.36
C GLY A 27 -38.47 -23.87 37.17
N ARG A 28 -37.54 -23.71 38.11
CA ARG A 28 -36.57 -22.61 38.26
C ARG A 28 -35.24 -22.98 37.60
N SER A 29 -34.66 -22.10 36.77
CA SER A 29 -33.20 -22.04 36.44
C SER A 29 -32.92 -20.82 35.54
N THR A 30 -32.56 -19.65 36.11
CA THR A 30 -31.21 -19.04 36.14
C THR A 30 -30.54 -18.67 34.81
N ASN A 31 -30.42 -17.35 34.62
CA ASN A 31 -29.37 -16.54 33.96
C ASN A 31 -29.00 -16.79 32.49
N SER A 32 -29.48 -15.89 31.63
CA SER A 32 -28.79 -15.44 30.42
C SER A 32 -28.87 -13.91 30.35
N MET A 33 -27.73 -13.28 30.55
CA MET A 33 -27.51 -11.83 30.59
C MET A 33 -27.34 -11.34 29.14
N PHE A 34 -28.44 -11.23 28.38
CA PHE A 34 -28.61 -10.42 27.16
C PHE A 34 -30.07 -10.62 26.70
N SER A 35 -31.03 -9.97 27.35
CA SER A 35 -32.42 -10.00 26.91
C SER A 35 -32.77 -8.74 26.14
N THR A 36 -32.86 -8.89 24.82
CA THR A 36 -33.77 -8.16 23.94
C THR A 36 -35.19 -8.32 24.48
N GLN A 37 -35.56 -7.45 25.42
CA GLN A 37 -36.75 -7.56 26.25
C GLN A 37 -38.07 -7.29 25.50
N GLU A 38 -38.02 -6.96 24.21
CA GLU A 38 -39.21 -6.71 23.37
C GLU A 38 -39.63 -7.91 22.49
N HIS A 39 -38.78 -8.92 22.28
CA HIS A 39 -39.09 -10.05 21.40
C HIS A 39 -39.95 -11.14 22.05
N GLU A 40 -40.02 -11.22 23.38
CA GLU A 40 -40.76 -12.28 24.09
C GLU A 40 -42.29 -12.10 24.09
N ASN A 41 -42.81 -10.93 23.69
CA ASN A 41 -44.25 -10.67 23.64
C ASN A 41 -44.90 -10.91 22.27
N LEU A 42 -44.10 -11.17 21.24
CA LEU A 42 -44.57 -11.47 19.89
C LEU A 42 -44.82 -12.97 19.80
N GLY A 43 -46.07 -13.38 19.57
CA GLY A 43 -46.41 -14.78 19.33
C GLY A 43 -45.65 -15.37 18.13
N LYS A 44 -45.75 -16.68 17.89
CA LYS A 44 -45.08 -17.30 16.72
C LYS A 44 -45.61 -16.66 15.43
N ALA A 45 -44.69 -16.18 14.57
CA ALA A 45 -45.03 -15.60 13.28
C ALA A 45 -45.47 -16.69 12.30
N VAL A 46 -46.71 -16.62 11.83
CA VAL A 46 -47.27 -17.50 10.81
C VAL A 46 -47.61 -16.64 9.58
N TRP A 47 -47.10 -17.03 8.42
CA TRP A 47 -47.41 -16.38 7.14
C TRP A 47 -47.83 -17.42 6.12
N GLN A 48 -48.69 -17.03 5.18
CA GLN A 48 -49.18 -17.91 4.13
C GLN A 48 -49.17 -17.18 2.80
N TRP A 49 -48.51 -17.77 1.80
CA TRP A 49 -48.51 -17.23 0.45
C TRP A 49 -49.91 -17.41 -0.17
N PRO A 50 -50.44 -16.40 -0.90
CA PRO A 50 -51.71 -16.54 -1.60
C PRO A 50 -51.64 -17.67 -2.63
N SER A 51 -52.56 -18.63 -2.54
CA SER A 51 -52.65 -19.74 -3.51
C SER A 51 -53.08 -19.20 -4.87
N MET A 52 -52.41 -19.66 -5.94
CA MET A 52 -52.67 -19.27 -7.33
C MET A 52 -53.92 -19.96 -7.92
N GLU A 53 -55.00 -20.09 -7.13
CA GLU A 53 -56.29 -20.54 -7.64
C GLU A 53 -57.38 -19.51 -7.36
N LYS A 54 -58.27 -19.41 -8.35
CA LYS A 54 -59.09 -18.25 -8.70
C LYS A 54 -59.94 -17.72 -7.55
N GLY A 55 -60.16 -16.41 -7.61
CA GLY A 55 -60.82 -15.63 -6.57
C GLY A 55 -62.16 -16.22 -6.14
N THR A 56 -62.27 -16.39 -4.83
CA THR A 56 -63.53 -16.25 -4.10
C THR A 56 -63.16 -15.56 -2.80
N GLN A 57 -63.60 -14.31 -2.64
CA GLN A 57 -63.66 -13.69 -1.33
C GLN A 57 -64.64 -14.51 -0.51
N THR A 58 -64.15 -15.16 0.54
CA THR A 58 -65.03 -15.72 1.57
C THR A 58 -64.83 -14.90 2.82
N GLU A 59 -65.77 -13.98 3.06
CA GLU A 59 -66.00 -13.44 4.39
C GLU A 59 -66.23 -14.59 5.37
N THR A 60 -65.50 -14.57 6.49
CA THR A 60 -65.94 -15.26 7.71
C THR A 60 -65.66 -14.33 8.87
N THR A 61 -66.73 -13.73 9.37
CA THR A 61 -66.84 -13.07 10.67
C THR A 61 -66.41 -14.02 11.79
N THR A 62 -65.60 -13.54 12.73
CA THR A 62 -65.77 -13.72 14.20
C THR A 62 -64.55 -13.22 14.97
N GLY A 63 -64.78 -12.45 16.04
CA GLY A 63 -63.85 -12.26 17.16
C GLY A 63 -62.96 -11.01 17.07
N GLU A 64 -63.08 -10.14 18.07
CA GLU A 64 -62.16 -9.04 18.36
C GLU A 64 -60.71 -9.53 18.46
N HIS A 65 -59.94 -9.39 17.38
CA HIS A 65 -58.49 -9.45 17.45
C HIS A 65 -57.93 -8.08 17.08
N ARG A 66 -57.37 -7.38 18.09
CA ARG A 66 -56.58 -6.16 17.87
C ARG A 66 -55.47 -6.46 16.87
N ILE A 67 -55.58 -5.93 15.66
CA ILE A 67 -54.52 -5.96 14.66
C ILE A 67 -53.44 -4.99 15.16
N PHE A 68 -52.31 -5.52 15.61
CA PHE A 68 -51.14 -4.71 15.90
C PHE A 68 -50.28 -4.65 14.64
N ASP A 69 -50.08 -3.44 14.09
CA ASP A 69 -49.20 -3.21 12.94
C ASP A 69 -47.74 -3.29 13.40
N PHE A 70 -47.10 -4.44 13.18
CA PHE A 70 -45.67 -4.63 13.44
C PHE A 70 -44.88 -4.55 12.12
N ASN A 71 -43.87 -3.66 12.06
CA ASN A 71 -42.96 -3.47 10.91
C ASN A 71 -41.90 -4.58 10.80
N VAL A 72 -42.28 -5.86 10.80
CA VAL A 72 -41.31 -6.97 10.75
C VAL A 72 -41.73 -7.99 9.69
N VAL A 73 -40.88 -8.21 8.68
CA VAL A 73 -41.08 -9.22 7.63
C VAL A 73 -39.98 -10.28 7.73
N PRO A 74 -40.31 -11.59 7.66
CA PRO A 74 -39.32 -12.66 7.71
C PRO A 74 -38.29 -12.55 6.56
N ALA A 75 -37.00 -12.65 6.89
CA ALA A 75 -35.90 -12.50 5.92
C ALA A 75 -36.00 -13.45 4.72
N LYS A 76 -36.51 -14.68 4.94
CA LYS A 76 -36.71 -15.67 3.87
C LYS A 76 -37.73 -15.21 2.82
N ALA A 77 -38.86 -14.64 3.25
CA ALA A 77 -39.89 -14.12 2.35
C ALA A 77 -39.40 -12.88 1.59
N LEU A 78 -38.58 -12.05 2.25
CA LEU A 78 -37.93 -10.90 1.62
C LEU A 78 -36.99 -11.36 0.48
N MET A 79 -36.12 -12.33 0.75
CA MET A 79 -35.16 -12.86 -0.23
C MET A 79 -35.84 -13.52 -1.44
N ASP A 80 -36.91 -14.31 -1.23
CA ASP A 80 -37.65 -14.94 -2.34
C ASP A 80 -38.31 -13.90 -3.27
N ILE A 81 -38.74 -12.75 -2.73
CA ILE A 81 -39.30 -11.64 -3.51
C ILE A 81 -38.19 -10.88 -4.25
N PHE A 82 -37.03 -10.66 -3.61
CA PHE A 82 -35.88 -9.99 -4.23
C PHE A 82 -35.31 -10.76 -5.43
N LEU A 83 -35.32 -12.10 -5.36
CA LEU A 83 -34.76 -12.99 -6.38
C LEU A 83 -35.71 -13.31 -7.55
N ARG A 84 -37.02 -13.03 -7.43
CA ARG A 84 -37.97 -13.25 -8.53
C ARG A 84 -37.84 -12.20 -9.63
N LYS A 85 -37.71 -12.67 -10.88
CA LYS A 85 -37.58 -11.84 -12.09
C LYS A 85 -38.90 -11.28 -12.63
N ASP A 86 -40.04 -11.72 -12.10
CA ASP A 86 -41.36 -11.38 -12.63
C ASP A 86 -41.82 -9.97 -12.22
N ALA A 87 -41.75 -9.02 -13.16
CA ALA A 87 -42.19 -7.63 -12.95
C ALA A 87 -43.69 -7.50 -12.64
N GLU A 88 -44.51 -8.48 -13.03
CA GLU A 88 -45.94 -8.48 -12.75
C GLU A 88 -46.27 -8.72 -11.28
N ILE A 89 -45.49 -9.57 -10.59
CA ILE A 89 -45.65 -9.85 -9.17
C ILE A 89 -45.30 -8.60 -8.36
N GLN A 90 -44.25 -7.89 -8.74
CA GLN A 90 -43.81 -6.66 -8.08
C GLN A 90 -44.85 -5.53 -8.19
N ARG A 91 -45.56 -5.43 -9.34
CA ARG A 91 -46.66 -4.48 -9.54
C ARG A 91 -47.91 -4.83 -8.73
N ARG A 92 -48.14 -6.12 -8.44
CA ARG A 92 -49.25 -6.56 -7.59
C ARG A 92 -48.99 -6.33 -6.10
N ILE A 93 -47.72 -6.34 -5.66
CA ILE A 93 -47.34 -6.22 -4.24
C ILE A 93 -47.21 -4.75 -3.80
N PHE A 94 -46.71 -3.86 -4.64
CA PHE A 94 -46.33 -2.50 -4.23
C PHE A 94 -47.12 -1.40 -4.96
N PRO A 95 -47.59 -0.35 -4.27
CA PRO A 95 -48.10 0.86 -4.92
C PRO A 95 -47.04 1.51 -5.82
N ALA A 96 -47.46 2.21 -6.88
CA ALA A 96 -46.56 2.77 -7.91
C ALA A 96 -45.42 3.67 -7.35
N ARG A 97 -45.61 4.28 -6.18
CA ARG A 97 -44.62 5.13 -5.50
C ARG A 97 -43.51 4.35 -4.81
N SER A 98 -43.80 3.16 -4.28
CA SER A 98 -42.83 2.31 -3.55
C SER A 98 -42.11 1.30 -4.46
N ILE A 99 -42.65 1.00 -5.65
CA ILE A 99 -41.97 0.19 -6.68
C ILE A 99 -40.60 0.79 -7.06
N LYS A 100 -40.53 2.11 -7.26
CA LYS A 100 -39.26 2.78 -7.64
C LYS A 100 -38.19 2.64 -6.55
N GLN A 101 -38.59 2.72 -5.28
CA GLN A 101 -37.69 2.56 -4.14
C GLN A 101 -37.22 1.09 -4.02
N PHE A 102 -38.12 0.13 -4.22
CA PHE A 102 -37.78 -1.29 -4.23
C PHE A 102 -36.84 -1.64 -5.38
N GLN A 103 -37.09 -1.12 -6.59
CA GLN A 103 -36.23 -1.32 -7.76
C GLN A 103 -34.82 -0.75 -7.52
N ALA A 104 -34.72 0.49 -7.01
CA ALA A 104 -33.43 1.09 -6.66
C ALA A 104 -32.69 0.28 -5.59
N MET A 105 -33.37 -0.17 -4.54
CA MET A 105 -32.77 -0.98 -3.48
C MET A 105 -32.32 -2.35 -3.97
N ARG A 106 -33.12 -3.01 -4.82
CA ARG A 106 -32.76 -4.27 -5.49
C ARG A 106 -31.55 -4.09 -6.40
N GLU A 107 -31.51 -3.02 -7.17
CA GLU A 107 -30.41 -2.71 -8.09
C GLU A 107 -29.12 -2.42 -7.32
N ILE A 108 -29.18 -1.67 -6.22
CA ILE A 108 -28.03 -1.40 -5.34
C ILE A 108 -27.51 -2.70 -4.69
N LEU A 109 -28.39 -3.57 -4.20
CA LEU A 109 -28.01 -4.81 -3.54
C LEU A 109 -27.48 -5.86 -4.53
N LEU A 110 -28.11 -6.01 -5.70
CA LEU A 110 -27.66 -6.94 -6.74
C LEU A 110 -26.42 -6.44 -7.48
N ALA A 111 -26.22 -5.12 -7.62
CA ALA A 111 -25.02 -4.56 -8.23
C ALA A 111 -23.74 -5.00 -7.50
N GLY A 112 -23.80 -5.22 -6.18
CA GLY A 112 -22.67 -5.77 -5.41
C GLY A 112 -22.23 -7.15 -5.89
N ASP A 113 -23.17 -8.09 -6.03
CA ASP A 113 -22.89 -9.45 -6.49
C ASP A 113 -22.53 -9.49 -7.98
N THR A 114 -23.18 -8.64 -8.79
CA THR A 114 -22.91 -8.57 -10.23
C THR A 114 -21.53 -7.98 -10.50
N ASN A 115 -21.15 -6.90 -9.81
CA ASN A 115 -19.81 -6.30 -9.92
C ASN A 115 -18.72 -7.24 -9.40
N LYS A 116 -19.02 -8.04 -8.37
CA LYS A 116 -18.12 -9.09 -7.87
C LYS A 116 -17.90 -10.18 -8.92
N LEU A 117 -18.96 -10.65 -9.57
CA LEU A 117 -18.88 -11.69 -10.60
C LEU A 117 -18.17 -11.18 -11.88
N VAL A 118 -18.44 -9.93 -12.28
CA VAL A 118 -17.75 -9.28 -13.40
C VAL A 118 -16.28 -9.06 -13.09
N ALA A 119 -15.94 -8.61 -11.89
CA ALA A 119 -14.56 -8.48 -11.42
C ALA A 119 -13.81 -9.81 -11.47
N GLU A 120 -14.47 -10.91 -11.07
CA GLU A 120 -13.92 -12.27 -11.11
C GLU A 120 -13.68 -12.75 -12.55
N LEU A 121 -14.63 -12.54 -13.46
CA LEU A 121 -14.50 -12.91 -14.87
C LEU A 121 -13.49 -12.05 -15.65
N THR A 122 -13.29 -10.79 -15.25
CA THR A 122 -12.42 -9.84 -15.95
C THR A 122 -11.05 -9.65 -15.28
N PHE A 123 -10.81 -10.27 -14.12
CA PHE A 123 -9.62 -10.05 -13.29
C PHE A 123 -9.38 -8.57 -12.92
N VAL A 124 -10.45 -7.78 -12.80
CA VAL A 124 -10.39 -6.34 -12.45
C VAL A 124 -10.94 -6.12 -11.04
N ARG A 125 -10.47 -5.09 -10.32
CA ARG A 125 -10.93 -4.81 -8.96
C ARG A 125 -12.37 -4.30 -8.97
N ILE A 126 -13.19 -4.75 -8.02
CA ILE A 126 -14.59 -4.32 -7.85
C ILE A 126 -14.69 -2.80 -7.68
N ASN A 127 -13.73 -2.17 -7.02
CA ASN A 127 -13.68 -0.71 -6.86
C ASN A 127 -13.36 0.04 -8.16
N ASP A 128 -12.67 -0.59 -9.12
CA ASP A 128 -12.38 0.01 -10.42
C ASP A 128 -13.62 0.00 -11.34
N LEU A 129 -14.59 -0.89 -11.08
CA LEU A 129 -15.89 -0.93 -11.77
C LEU A 129 -16.88 0.13 -11.26
N ALA A 130 -16.75 0.56 -10.01
CA ALA A 130 -17.62 1.56 -9.38
C ALA A 130 -17.10 3.00 -9.54
N ALA A 131 -15.87 3.17 -10.01
CA ALA A 131 -15.31 4.47 -10.30
C ALA A 131 -16.00 5.04 -11.56
N PRO A 132 -16.61 6.25 -11.51
CA PRO A 132 -17.00 6.92 -12.74
C PRO A 132 -15.76 7.06 -13.63
N PRO A 133 -15.87 6.90 -14.96
CA PRO A 133 -14.74 7.06 -15.84
C PRO A 133 -14.14 8.45 -15.58
N GLU A 134 -12.89 8.49 -15.10
CA GLU A 134 -12.15 9.74 -15.04
C GLU A 134 -12.21 10.36 -16.44
N ALA A 135 -12.60 11.63 -16.53
CA ALA A 135 -12.62 12.33 -17.80
C ALA A 135 -11.28 12.09 -18.49
N VAL A 136 -11.28 11.92 -19.81
CA VAL A 136 -10.06 11.78 -20.62
C VAL A 136 -9.24 13.07 -20.50
N ASP A 137 -8.52 13.20 -19.39
CA ASP A 137 -7.73 14.33 -19.04
C ASP A 137 -6.54 14.33 -19.99
N ALA A 138 -6.24 15.49 -20.57
CA ALA A 138 -5.04 15.69 -21.39
C ALA A 138 -3.75 15.19 -20.70
N LEU A 139 -3.79 15.01 -19.38
CA LEU A 139 -2.79 14.35 -18.54
C LEU A 139 -2.35 12.97 -19.05
N PHE A 140 -3.27 12.15 -19.57
CA PHE A 140 -2.95 10.80 -20.08
C PHE A 140 -1.95 10.84 -21.25
N TYR A 141 -2.06 11.84 -22.12
CA TYR A 141 -1.13 12.04 -23.25
C TYR A 141 0.19 12.69 -22.81
N ILE A 142 0.19 13.47 -21.74
CA ILE A 142 1.38 14.16 -21.22
C ILE A 142 2.33 13.18 -20.51
N GLU A 143 1.80 12.17 -19.82
CA GLU A 143 2.59 11.19 -19.07
C GLU A 143 3.67 10.44 -19.88
N PRO A 144 3.37 9.81 -21.05
CA PRO A 144 4.39 9.12 -21.84
C PRO A 144 5.44 10.08 -22.42
N VAL A 145 5.05 11.30 -22.78
CA VAL A 145 5.98 12.34 -23.25
C VAL A 145 6.96 12.72 -22.14
N VAL A 146 6.46 12.92 -20.92
CA VAL A 146 7.30 13.21 -19.74
C VAL A 146 8.23 12.04 -19.42
N CYS A 147 7.75 10.80 -19.54
CA CYS A 147 8.59 9.61 -19.37
C CYS A 147 9.76 9.62 -20.37
N MET A 148 9.49 9.85 -21.65
CA MET A 148 10.53 9.93 -22.67
C MET A 148 11.51 11.08 -22.39
N LEU A 149 11.02 12.24 -21.97
CA LEU A 149 11.87 13.38 -21.61
C LEU A 149 12.82 13.05 -20.44
N ILE A 150 12.33 12.38 -19.40
CA ILE A 150 13.14 11.94 -18.26
C ILE A 150 14.21 10.94 -18.69
N LEU A 151 13.85 9.95 -19.53
CA LEU A 151 14.80 8.95 -20.03
C LEU A 151 15.90 9.58 -20.87
N VAL A 152 15.55 10.44 -21.83
CA VAL A 152 16.54 11.13 -22.66
C VAL A 152 17.41 12.05 -21.81
N ASN A 153 16.84 12.77 -20.84
CA ASN A 153 17.62 13.62 -19.93
C ASN A 153 18.61 12.80 -19.09
N GLY A 154 18.19 11.63 -18.57
CA GLY A 154 19.07 10.73 -17.82
C GLY A 154 20.23 10.19 -18.66
N ILE A 155 19.97 9.77 -19.90
CA ILE A 155 21.00 9.30 -20.84
C ILE A 155 22.01 10.43 -21.13
N LEU A 156 21.54 11.66 -21.35
CA LEU A 156 22.40 12.80 -21.62
C LEU A 156 23.26 13.21 -20.42
N ILE A 157 22.73 13.11 -19.19
CA ILE A 157 23.54 13.28 -17.97
C ILE A 157 24.65 12.21 -17.91
N GLY A 158 24.35 10.98 -18.31
CA GLY A 158 25.36 9.91 -18.42
C GLY A 158 26.49 10.28 -19.37
N PHE A 159 26.16 10.76 -20.58
CA PHE A 159 27.16 11.24 -21.53
C PHE A 159 27.94 12.46 -21.03
N GLN A 160 27.27 13.40 -20.35
CA GLN A 160 27.92 14.57 -19.76
C GLN A 160 28.93 14.21 -18.66
N THR A 161 28.73 13.06 -18.00
CA THR A 161 29.63 12.57 -16.93
C THR A 161 30.86 11.87 -17.49
N ASP A 162 30.84 11.40 -18.74
CA ASP A 162 32.00 10.80 -19.39
C ASP A 162 33.06 11.88 -19.69
N PRO A 163 34.32 11.72 -19.22
CA PRO A 163 35.41 12.66 -19.49
C PRO A 163 35.63 12.98 -20.97
N ARG A 164 35.25 12.07 -21.88
CA ARG A 164 35.38 12.25 -23.33
C ARG A 164 34.45 13.33 -23.89
N PHE A 165 33.27 13.48 -23.30
CA PHE A 165 32.24 14.41 -23.78
C PHE A 165 32.04 15.60 -22.84
N GLU A 166 32.65 15.62 -21.66
CA GLU A 166 32.49 16.69 -20.65
C GLU A 166 32.67 18.11 -21.23
N HIS A 167 33.62 18.30 -22.14
CA HIS A 167 34.01 19.61 -22.67
C HIS A 167 33.26 20.01 -23.96
N TRP A 168 32.22 19.27 -24.35
CA TRP A 168 31.48 19.58 -25.58
C TRP A 168 30.71 20.91 -25.43
N PRO A 169 30.89 21.90 -26.33
CA PRO A 169 30.26 23.22 -26.21
C PRO A 169 28.73 23.21 -26.38
N GLY A 170 28.14 22.07 -26.79
CA GLY A 170 26.70 21.91 -27.00
C GLY A 170 25.88 21.73 -25.71
N TRP A 171 26.50 21.38 -24.58
CA TRP A 171 25.77 21.06 -23.34
C TRP A 171 24.85 22.17 -22.82
N PRO A 172 25.27 23.45 -22.77
CA PRO A 172 24.41 24.52 -22.26
C PRO A 172 23.12 24.68 -23.07
N TYR A 173 23.17 24.47 -24.39
CA TYR A 173 21.99 24.55 -25.27
C TYR A 173 21.03 23.40 -25.04
N VAL A 174 21.55 22.18 -24.85
CA VAL A 174 20.77 20.99 -24.53
C VAL A 174 20.05 21.19 -23.18
N GLU A 175 20.77 21.69 -22.18
CA GLU A 175 20.22 21.95 -20.85
C GLU A 175 19.16 23.05 -20.85
N LEU A 176 19.38 24.13 -21.62
CA LEU A 176 18.39 25.17 -21.84
C LEU A 176 17.12 24.60 -22.48
N ALA A 177 17.26 23.73 -23.49
CA ALA A 177 16.11 23.08 -24.13
C ALA A 177 15.31 22.22 -23.12
N PHE A 178 15.98 21.43 -22.28
CA PHE A 178 15.29 20.68 -21.22
C PHE A 178 14.65 21.57 -20.17
N ALA A 179 15.29 22.67 -19.78
CA ALA A 179 14.71 23.62 -18.83
C ALA A 179 13.43 24.26 -19.40
N ILE A 180 13.44 24.65 -20.68
CA ILE A 180 12.26 25.18 -21.37
C ILE A 180 11.13 24.13 -21.41
N LEU A 181 11.45 22.89 -21.78
CA LEU A 181 10.45 21.82 -21.83
C LEU A 181 9.84 21.53 -20.44
N LEU A 182 10.64 21.58 -19.36
CA LEU A 182 10.16 21.43 -17.98
C LEU A 182 9.26 22.59 -17.54
N VAL A 183 9.62 23.82 -17.91
CA VAL A 183 8.80 25.01 -17.64
C VAL A 183 7.46 24.90 -18.38
N LEU A 184 7.49 24.52 -19.67
CA LEU A 184 6.29 24.33 -20.49
C LEU A 184 5.39 23.22 -19.94
N GLU A 185 5.97 22.08 -19.56
CA GLU A 185 5.24 20.97 -18.94
C GLU A 185 4.56 21.40 -17.64
N CYS A 186 5.31 22.05 -16.73
CA CYS A 186 4.75 22.53 -15.47
C CYS A 186 3.68 23.60 -15.70
N GLY A 187 3.89 24.52 -16.64
CA GLY A 187 2.92 25.55 -17.02
C GLY A 187 1.62 24.96 -17.57
N MET A 188 1.72 23.97 -18.47
CA MET A 188 0.56 23.26 -19.00
C MET A 188 -0.22 22.54 -17.91
N ARG A 189 0.46 21.90 -16.94
CA ARG A 189 -0.22 21.28 -15.78
C ARG A 189 -0.93 22.30 -14.89
N VAL A 190 -0.33 23.45 -14.61
CA VAL A 190 -0.97 24.52 -13.83
C VAL A 190 -2.20 25.06 -14.53
N TRP A 191 -2.13 25.22 -15.86
CA TRP A 191 -3.26 25.68 -16.67
C TRP A 191 -4.42 24.68 -16.65
N LEU A 192 -4.14 23.39 -16.89
CA LEU A 192 -5.14 22.32 -16.84
C LEU A 192 -5.75 22.13 -15.45
N SER A 193 -5.01 22.41 -14.39
CA SER A 193 -5.49 22.29 -13.00
C SER A 193 -6.40 23.43 -12.54
N GLY A 194 -6.83 24.33 -13.43
CA GLY A 194 -7.66 25.50 -13.07
C GLY A 194 -6.86 26.62 -12.38
N GLY A 195 -5.55 26.70 -12.64
CA GLY A 195 -4.66 27.75 -12.14
C GLY A 195 -3.94 27.42 -10.83
N LEU A 196 -3.22 28.41 -10.28
CA LEU A 196 -2.35 28.27 -9.09
C LEU A 196 -3.12 27.77 -7.85
N ARG A 197 -4.37 28.21 -7.65
CA ARG A 197 -5.20 27.75 -6.52
C ARG A 197 -5.56 26.27 -6.62
N GLY A 198 -5.90 25.79 -7.83
CA GLY A 198 -6.16 24.37 -8.06
C GLY A 198 -4.89 23.51 -7.95
N PHE A 199 -3.75 24.03 -8.41
CA PHE A 199 -2.46 23.34 -8.34
C PHE A 199 -1.98 23.06 -6.91
N PHE A 200 -2.15 24.03 -5.99
CA PHE A 200 -1.74 23.88 -4.59
C PHE A 200 -2.79 23.21 -3.68
N CYS A 201 -4.07 23.19 -4.06
CA CYS A 201 -5.13 22.54 -3.28
C CYS A 201 -5.52 21.14 -3.79
N SER A 202 -4.87 20.63 -4.83
CA SER A 202 -5.11 19.27 -5.35
C SER A 202 -4.63 18.18 -4.38
N ALA A 203 -5.24 17.00 -4.47
CA ALA A 203 -4.83 15.80 -3.73
C ALA A 203 -3.35 15.43 -3.96
N GLU A 204 -2.76 15.86 -5.08
CA GLU A 204 -1.34 15.66 -5.42
C GLU A 204 -0.42 16.83 -5.03
N ARG A 205 -0.79 17.66 -4.04
CA ARG A 205 -0.05 18.86 -3.63
C ARG A 205 1.47 18.66 -3.48
N LEU A 206 1.90 17.57 -2.83
CA LEU A 206 3.33 17.29 -2.61
C LEU A 206 4.10 17.08 -3.92
N TRP A 207 3.51 16.37 -4.88
CA TRP A 207 4.12 16.14 -6.19
C TRP A 207 4.17 17.42 -7.02
N ASN A 208 3.12 18.22 -6.95
CA ASN A 208 3.05 19.53 -7.61
C ASN A 208 4.10 20.51 -7.06
N VAL A 209 4.31 20.54 -5.73
CA VAL A 209 5.39 21.33 -5.11
C VAL A 209 6.77 20.81 -5.53
N PHE A 210 6.93 19.49 -5.61
CA PHE A 210 8.17 18.87 -6.07
C PHE A 210 8.49 19.23 -7.53
N ASP A 211 7.51 19.23 -8.43
CA ASP A 211 7.73 19.68 -9.81
C ASP A 211 8.10 21.16 -9.90
N LEU A 212 7.45 22.02 -9.11
CA LEU A 212 7.80 23.43 -9.05
C LEU A 212 9.23 23.62 -8.56
N PHE A 213 9.66 22.85 -7.56
CA PHE A 213 11.04 22.82 -7.10
C PHE A 213 12.01 22.38 -8.20
N LEU A 214 11.67 21.34 -8.98
CA LEU A 214 12.48 20.91 -10.12
C LEU A 214 12.61 21.98 -11.21
N VAL A 215 11.53 22.71 -11.50
CA VAL A 215 11.56 23.82 -12.46
C VAL A 215 12.42 24.97 -11.93
N CYS A 216 12.25 25.36 -10.68
CA CYS A 216 13.08 26.40 -10.06
C CYS A 216 14.56 26.04 -10.10
N THR A 217 14.90 24.80 -9.75
CA THR A 217 16.29 24.34 -9.79
C THR A 217 16.87 24.24 -11.21
N ALA A 218 16.04 23.95 -12.22
CA ALA A 218 16.47 24.00 -13.62
C ALA A 218 16.73 25.42 -14.11
N VAL A 219 15.89 26.39 -13.72
CA VAL A 219 16.07 27.80 -14.07
C VAL A 219 17.30 28.38 -13.35
N THR A 220 17.51 28.07 -12.07
CA THR A 220 18.71 28.53 -11.35
C THR A 220 19.97 27.95 -11.96
N ASP A 221 19.99 26.66 -12.30
CA ASP A 221 21.14 26.00 -12.95
C ASP A 221 21.53 26.67 -14.28
N VAL A 222 20.55 26.95 -15.16
CA VAL A 222 20.80 27.65 -16.44
C VAL A 222 21.27 29.09 -16.21
N THR A 223 20.66 29.82 -15.28
CA THR A 223 21.06 31.21 -14.99
C THR A 223 22.46 31.30 -14.38
N PHE A 224 22.85 30.35 -13.52
CA PHE A 224 24.22 30.26 -12.99
C PHE A 224 25.24 29.97 -14.09
N GLN A 225 24.94 29.07 -15.03
CA GLN A 225 25.86 28.78 -16.13
C GLN A 225 26.10 29.98 -17.05
N LEU A 226 25.05 30.76 -17.33
CA LEU A 226 25.17 31.95 -18.18
C LEU A 226 25.90 33.11 -17.51
N THR A 227 25.80 33.25 -16.18
CA THR A 227 26.38 34.37 -15.43
C THR A 227 27.78 34.09 -14.87
N MET A 228 28.10 32.84 -14.53
CA MET A 228 29.40 32.47 -13.93
C MET A 228 30.48 32.14 -14.98
N GLN A 229 30.13 32.09 -16.27
CA GLN A 229 31.10 31.86 -17.34
C GLN A 229 32.13 33.01 -17.47
N GLU A 230 31.81 34.20 -16.96
CA GLU A 230 32.70 35.38 -17.03
C GLU A 230 33.51 35.67 -15.76
N ASN A 231 33.16 35.11 -14.59
CA ASN A 231 33.82 35.38 -13.32
C ASN A 231 34.30 34.08 -12.65
N SER A 232 35.52 33.66 -12.98
CA SER A 232 36.14 32.43 -12.46
C SER A 232 36.69 32.60 -11.04
N ASP A 233 35.82 32.67 -10.04
CA ASP A 233 36.21 32.50 -8.63
C ASP A 233 36.18 31.02 -8.22
N MET A 234 37.06 30.60 -7.29
CA MET A 234 37.07 29.22 -6.75
C MET A 234 35.71 28.78 -6.20
N PHE A 235 34.91 29.72 -5.72
CA PHE A 235 33.54 29.47 -5.26
C PHE A 235 32.61 29.08 -6.41
N GLY A 236 32.76 29.71 -7.57
CA GLY A 236 32.01 29.39 -8.79
C GLY A 236 32.22 27.94 -9.22
N ALA A 237 33.45 27.42 -9.14
CA ALA A 237 33.73 26.02 -9.50
C ALA A 237 33.01 25.00 -8.60
N SER A 238 32.93 25.24 -7.29
CA SER A 238 32.21 24.36 -6.36
C SER A 238 30.70 24.44 -6.55
N LEU A 239 30.16 25.64 -6.80
CA LEU A 239 28.75 25.83 -7.11
C LEU A 239 28.34 25.15 -8.42
N LEU A 240 29.16 25.26 -9.46
CA LEU A 240 28.91 24.57 -10.74
C LEU A 240 28.84 23.05 -10.56
N ARG A 241 29.69 22.45 -9.70
CA ARG A 241 29.60 21.02 -9.37
C ARG A 241 28.29 20.69 -8.65
N PHE A 242 27.85 21.53 -7.71
CA PHE A 242 26.59 21.32 -7.01
C PHE A 242 25.37 21.46 -7.95
N CYS A 243 25.37 22.44 -8.84
CA CYS A 243 24.35 22.61 -9.88
C CYS A 243 24.25 21.38 -10.79
N ARG A 244 25.39 20.79 -11.18
CA ARG A 244 25.40 19.52 -11.95
C ARG A 244 24.73 18.38 -11.18
N LEU A 245 24.98 18.24 -9.87
CA LEU A 245 24.36 17.19 -9.04
C LEU A 245 22.84 17.36 -8.89
N ILE A 246 22.36 18.60 -8.80
CA ILE A 246 20.92 18.91 -8.72
C ILE A 246 20.14 18.33 -9.90
N ARG A 247 20.77 18.19 -11.09
CA ARG A 247 20.11 17.61 -12.27
C ARG A 247 19.72 16.15 -12.08
N LEU A 248 20.47 15.40 -11.27
CA LEU A 248 20.13 14.00 -10.93
C LEU A 248 18.80 13.91 -10.18
N VAL A 249 18.41 14.95 -9.45
CA VAL A 249 17.11 15.02 -8.77
C VAL A 249 15.95 14.97 -9.79
N ARG A 250 16.16 15.38 -11.05
CA ARG A 250 15.14 15.29 -12.11
C ARG A 250 14.78 13.84 -12.43
N VAL A 251 15.70 12.89 -12.26
CA VAL A 251 15.43 11.44 -12.43
C VAL A 251 14.38 10.97 -11.42
N VAL A 252 14.32 11.58 -10.23
CA VAL A 252 13.32 11.27 -9.19
C VAL A 252 11.89 11.58 -9.68
N LYS A 253 11.71 12.43 -10.70
CA LYS A 253 10.40 12.67 -11.33
C LYS A 253 9.80 11.38 -11.91
N VAL A 254 10.61 10.36 -12.23
CA VAL A 254 10.13 9.04 -12.67
C VAL A 254 9.20 8.41 -11.64
N PHE A 255 9.43 8.67 -10.35
CA PHE A 255 8.58 8.14 -9.27
C PHE A 255 7.18 8.72 -9.31
N ARG A 256 6.92 9.83 -10.01
CA ARG A 256 5.56 10.37 -10.15
C ARG A 256 4.71 9.56 -11.13
N LEU A 257 5.32 8.98 -12.17
CA LEU A 257 4.61 8.33 -13.27
C LEU A 257 3.65 7.25 -12.76
N ASN A 258 2.44 7.18 -13.32
CA ASN A 258 1.43 6.19 -12.89
C ASN A 258 1.91 4.74 -13.05
N TYR A 259 2.81 4.48 -14.01
CA TYR A 259 3.48 3.18 -14.17
C TYR A 259 4.32 2.76 -12.95
N MET A 260 4.83 3.71 -12.16
CA MET A 260 5.69 3.45 -10.99
C MET A 260 4.90 3.39 -9.67
N LYS A 261 3.57 3.20 -9.72
CA LYS A 261 2.72 3.10 -8.52
C LYS A 261 3.20 1.98 -7.57
N GLU A 262 3.57 0.82 -8.10
CA GLU A 262 4.06 -0.31 -7.29
C GLU A 262 5.38 0.02 -6.59
N LEU A 263 6.33 0.61 -7.31
CA LEU A 263 7.61 1.06 -6.75
C LEU A 263 7.40 2.12 -5.65
N ARG A 264 6.47 3.08 -5.87
CA ARG A 264 6.09 4.06 -4.85
C ARG A 264 5.49 3.41 -3.60
N LEU A 265 4.64 2.39 -3.77
CA LEU A 265 4.04 1.68 -2.65
C LEU A 265 5.10 0.92 -1.85
N MET A 266 6.05 0.28 -2.53
CA MET A 266 7.17 -0.39 -1.87
C MET A 266 8.03 0.61 -1.09
N ILE A 267 8.35 1.77 -1.67
CA ILE A 267 9.12 2.83 -1.00
C ILE A 267 8.34 3.40 0.19
N LYS A 268 7.03 3.64 0.07
CA LYS A 268 6.20 4.06 1.22
C LYS A 268 6.22 3.03 2.34
N GLY A 269 6.19 1.75 1.99
CA GLY A 269 6.38 0.64 2.92
C GLY A 269 7.72 0.69 3.64
N LEU A 270 8.80 0.89 2.87
CA LEU A 270 10.15 1.03 3.40
C LEU A 270 10.27 2.22 4.35
N VAL A 271 9.73 3.37 3.96
CA VAL A 271 9.70 4.59 4.79
C VAL A 271 8.88 4.36 6.06
N GLY A 272 7.76 3.63 5.98
CA GLY A 272 6.99 3.22 7.15
C GLY A 272 7.78 2.34 8.13
N GLY A 273 8.66 1.48 7.61
CA GLY A 273 9.54 0.62 8.39
C GLY A 273 10.90 1.21 8.76
N ILE A 274 11.19 2.45 8.37
CA ILE A 274 12.54 3.04 8.50
C ILE A 274 12.99 3.07 9.96
N ARG A 275 12.09 3.32 10.91
CA ARG A 275 12.41 3.31 12.34
C ARG A 275 12.91 1.94 12.80
N THR A 276 12.24 0.87 12.40
CA THR A 276 12.61 -0.50 12.76
C THR A 276 13.92 -0.90 12.09
N LEU A 277 14.11 -0.55 10.82
CA LEU A 277 15.37 -0.79 10.11
C LEU A 277 16.54 -0.04 10.75
N LEU A 278 16.36 1.24 11.11
CA LEU A 278 17.37 2.03 11.79
C LEU A 278 17.75 1.42 13.15
N LEU A 279 16.78 0.91 13.92
CA LEU A 279 17.07 0.20 15.17
C LEU A 279 17.86 -1.09 14.94
N ALA A 280 17.54 -1.85 13.89
CA ALA A 280 18.26 -3.08 13.55
C ALA A 280 19.70 -2.79 13.09
N PHE A 281 19.92 -1.75 12.28
CA PHE A 281 21.26 -1.27 11.93
C PHE A 281 22.01 -0.71 13.14
N ALA A 282 21.35 0.01 14.05
CA ALA A 282 21.97 0.49 15.28
C ALA A 282 22.47 -0.67 16.16
N LEU A 283 21.70 -1.76 16.26
CA LEU A 283 22.13 -2.99 16.94
C LEU A 283 23.37 -3.60 16.28
N LEU A 284 23.39 -3.70 14.95
CA LEU A 284 24.55 -4.18 14.19
C LEU A 284 25.78 -3.31 14.48
N PHE A 285 25.67 -1.98 14.37
CA PHE A 285 26.77 -1.06 14.65
C PHE A 285 27.24 -1.14 16.11
N ALA A 286 26.35 -1.35 17.07
CA ALA A 286 26.73 -1.52 18.47
C ALA A 286 27.58 -2.79 18.69
N VAL A 287 27.20 -3.91 18.08
CA VAL A 287 27.98 -5.16 18.16
C VAL A 287 29.32 -5.02 17.41
N LEU A 288 29.32 -4.42 16.23
CA LEU A 288 30.54 -4.13 15.48
C LEU A 288 31.47 -3.20 16.27
N TYR A 289 30.93 -2.19 16.95
CA TYR A 289 31.71 -1.28 17.79
C TYR A 289 32.43 -2.02 18.92
N VAL A 290 31.74 -2.96 19.59
CA VAL A 290 32.36 -3.78 20.65
C VAL A 290 33.47 -4.66 20.07
N ILE A 291 33.20 -5.40 18.99
CA ILE A 291 34.20 -6.28 18.34
C ILE A 291 35.40 -5.46 17.84
N ALA A 292 35.16 -4.34 17.16
CA ALA A 292 36.18 -3.45 16.65
C ALA A 292 36.98 -2.78 17.77
N GLY A 293 36.33 -2.41 18.88
CA GLY A 293 36.99 -1.90 20.07
C GLY A 293 37.96 -2.92 20.65
N PHE A 294 37.52 -4.18 20.80
CA PHE A 294 38.40 -5.27 21.20
C PHE A 294 39.57 -5.47 20.22
N ALA A 295 39.31 -5.53 18.91
CA ALA A 295 40.35 -5.66 17.89
C ALA A 295 41.37 -4.51 17.92
N THR A 296 40.91 -3.27 18.12
CA THR A 296 41.80 -2.09 18.23
C THR A 296 42.70 -2.19 19.48
N MET A 297 42.15 -2.67 20.59
CA MET A 297 42.89 -2.80 21.84
C MET A 297 43.87 -3.99 21.84
N THR A 298 43.51 -5.11 21.22
CA THR A 298 44.29 -6.35 21.26
C THR A 298 45.21 -6.53 20.06
N ILE A 299 44.78 -6.15 18.86
CA ILE A 299 45.51 -6.34 17.60
C ILE A 299 46.20 -5.05 17.18
N GLY A 300 45.48 -3.92 17.19
CA GLY A 300 46.00 -2.63 16.72
C GLY A 300 47.21 -2.10 17.50
N ARG A 301 47.30 -2.44 18.79
CA ARG A 301 48.40 -2.07 19.69
C ARG A 301 49.48 -3.14 19.87
N ASP A 302 49.32 -4.33 19.27
CA ASP A 302 50.31 -5.40 19.40
C ASP A 302 51.43 -5.24 18.36
N SER A 303 52.68 -5.30 18.83
CA SER A 303 53.88 -5.22 17.99
C SER A 303 54.06 -6.41 17.05
N ARG A 304 53.31 -7.50 17.27
CA ARG A 304 53.31 -8.69 16.40
C ARG A 304 52.48 -8.51 15.13
N THR A 305 51.62 -7.50 15.07
CA THR A 305 50.78 -7.24 13.91
C THR A 305 51.64 -6.75 12.74
N PRO A 306 51.52 -7.34 11.52
CA PRO A 306 52.25 -6.86 10.35
C PRO A 306 51.95 -5.38 10.08
N GLY A 307 52.96 -4.59 9.70
CA GLY A 307 52.81 -3.14 9.45
C GLY A 307 51.71 -2.82 8.44
N ASP A 308 51.57 -3.66 7.40
CA ASP A 308 50.53 -3.52 6.36
C ASP A 308 49.10 -3.67 6.91
N LEU A 309 48.92 -4.37 8.03
CA LEU A 309 47.62 -4.57 8.69
C LEU A 309 47.38 -3.60 9.85
N GLN A 310 48.42 -2.90 10.31
CA GLN A 310 48.34 -2.02 11.47
C GLN A 310 47.39 -0.85 11.23
N GLY A 311 47.40 -0.27 10.03
CA GLY A 311 46.49 0.82 9.64
C GLY A 311 45.01 0.43 9.59
N HIS A 312 44.70 -0.88 9.44
CA HIS A 312 43.32 -1.37 9.46
C HIS A 312 42.73 -1.44 10.88
N PHE A 313 43.58 -1.49 11.91
CA PHE A 313 43.18 -1.65 13.31
C PHE A 313 43.68 -0.52 14.23
N GLU A 314 44.15 0.60 13.67
CA GLU A 314 44.75 1.71 14.43
C GLU A 314 43.70 2.44 15.29
N ASN A 315 42.56 2.78 14.69
CA ASN A 315 41.48 3.52 15.34
C ASN A 315 40.15 2.77 15.24
N ILE A 316 39.23 3.02 16.18
CA ILE A 316 37.93 2.33 16.24
C ILE A 316 37.14 2.40 14.92
N PRO A 317 37.03 3.56 14.22
CA PRO A 317 36.28 3.63 12.96
C PRO A 317 36.90 2.78 11.84
N GLN A 318 38.24 2.72 11.76
CA GLN A 318 38.95 1.87 10.80
C GLN A 318 38.76 0.39 11.14
N SER A 319 38.92 0.02 12.41
CA SER A 319 38.66 -1.34 12.90
C SER A 319 37.21 -1.78 12.63
N MET A 320 36.25 -0.86 12.79
CA MET A 320 34.83 -1.11 12.54
C MET A 320 34.57 -1.33 11.05
N PHE A 321 35.17 -0.51 10.18
CA PHE A 321 35.09 -0.69 8.73
C PHE A 321 35.72 -2.01 8.29
N THR A 322 36.92 -2.34 8.79
CA THR A 322 37.60 -3.62 8.54
C THR A 322 36.77 -4.81 9.02
N SER A 323 36.18 -4.72 10.22
CA SER A 323 35.33 -5.77 10.78
C SER A 323 34.05 -5.96 9.96
N PHE A 324 33.40 -4.86 9.55
CA PHE A 324 32.24 -4.91 8.66
C PHE A 324 32.58 -5.58 7.33
N ARG A 325 33.68 -5.17 6.67
CA ARG A 325 34.16 -5.79 5.42
C ARG A 325 34.38 -7.29 5.59
N CYS A 326 35.08 -7.70 6.66
CA CYS A 326 35.33 -9.12 6.92
C CYS A 326 34.05 -9.93 7.16
N PHE A 327 33.06 -9.40 7.89
CA PHE A 327 31.79 -10.09 8.14
C PHE A 327 30.82 -10.07 6.94
N SER A 328 30.96 -9.11 6.03
CA SER A 328 30.23 -9.07 4.75
C SER A 328 30.85 -9.98 3.67
N GLY A 329 32.00 -10.62 3.95
CA GLY A 329 32.67 -11.56 3.05
C GLY A 329 33.92 -11.00 2.34
N GLU A 330 34.23 -9.72 2.52
CA GLU A 330 35.39 -9.05 1.93
C GLU A 330 36.51 -8.85 2.96
N CYS A 331 37.34 -9.87 3.21
CA CYS A 331 38.36 -9.83 4.27
C CYS A 331 39.80 -9.82 3.72
N PHE A 332 40.15 -8.81 2.90
CA PHE A 332 41.47 -8.69 2.27
C PHE A 332 42.18 -7.39 2.67
N ALA A 333 43.49 -7.49 2.87
CA ALA A 333 44.39 -6.35 3.04
C ALA A 333 44.69 -5.69 1.69
N ASP A 334 45.32 -4.51 1.72
CA ASP A 334 45.68 -3.77 0.49
C ASP A 334 46.67 -4.55 -0.41
N THR A 335 47.43 -5.47 0.18
CA THR A 335 48.33 -6.40 -0.51
C THR A 335 47.62 -7.61 -1.13
N GLY A 336 46.29 -7.72 -0.97
CA GLY A 336 45.49 -8.86 -1.43
C GLY A 336 45.55 -10.09 -0.53
N ALA A 337 46.31 -10.04 0.57
CA ALA A 337 46.37 -11.14 1.53
C ALA A 337 45.08 -11.22 2.37
N PRO A 338 44.56 -12.42 2.69
CA PRO A 338 43.40 -12.56 3.56
C PRO A 338 43.77 -12.16 4.99
N ILE A 339 43.08 -11.15 5.55
CA ILE A 339 43.38 -10.64 6.90
C ILE A 339 43.21 -11.75 7.94
N ALA A 340 42.15 -12.55 7.81
CA ALA A 340 41.87 -13.64 8.73
C ALA A 340 42.97 -14.72 8.73
N SER A 341 43.54 -15.08 7.56
CA SER A 341 44.58 -16.10 7.50
C SER A 341 45.90 -15.59 8.07
N VAL A 342 46.30 -14.36 7.72
CA VAL A 342 47.52 -13.74 8.24
C VAL A 342 47.43 -13.61 9.75
N MET A 343 46.32 -13.11 10.26
CA MET A 343 46.11 -12.91 11.70
C MET A 343 46.05 -14.24 12.46
N SER A 344 45.47 -15.29 11.87
CA SER A 344 45.46 -16.63 12.45
C SER A 344 46.86 -17.23 12.61
N SER A 345 47.79 -16.91 11.69
CA SER A 345 49.17 -17.39 11.77
C SER A 345 49.99 -16.70 12.89
N VAL A 346 49.66 -15.44 13.20
CA VAL A 346 50.37 -14.64 14.21
C VAL A 346 49.82 -14.86 15.62
N PHE A 347 48.50 -14.84 15.78
CA PHE A 347 47.82 -14.91 17.08
C PHE A 347 47.35 -16.32 17.44
N GLY A 348 47.36 -17.24 16.47
CA GLY A 348 47.03 -18.64 16.67
C GLY A 348 45.54 -18.90 16.98
N TRP A 349 45.30 -20.00 17.69
CA TRP A 349 43.96 -20.51 17.99
C TRP A 349 43.01 -19.54 18.73
N PRO A 350 43.46 -18.71 19.70
CA PRO A 350 42.59 -17.75 20.37
C PRO A 350 41.94 -16.75 19.41
N PHE A 351 42.70 -16.26 18.44
CA PHE A 351 42.16 -15.38 17.40
C PHE A 351 41.14 -16.12 16.54
N VAL A 352 41.48 -17.33 16.05
CA VAL A 352 40.58 -18.14 15.21
C VAL A 352 39.25 -18.39 15.89
N LEU A 353 39.27 -18.80 17.16
CA LEU A 353 38.05 -19.05 17.94
C LEU A 353 37.20 -17.77 18.07
N SER A 354 37.83 -16.65 18.44
CA SER A 354 37.13 -15.36 18.57
C SER A 354 36.56 -14.86 17.23
N TYR A 355 37.28 -15.07 16.13
CA TYR A 355 36.87 -14.70 14.78
C TYR A 355 35.69 -15.55 14.30
N VAL A 356 35.74 -16.87 14.47
CA VAL A 356 34.65 -17.77 14.07
C VAL A 356 33.39 -17.48 14.88
N LEU A 357 33.52 -17.28 16.20
CA LEU A 357 32.38 -16.96 17.07
C LEU A 357 31.72 -15.62 16.67
N SER A 358 32.54 -14.59 16.44
CA SER A 358 32.04 -13.27 16.00
C SER A 358 31.45 -13.31 14.59
N TYR A 359 32.04 -14.08 13.67
CA TYR A 359 31.50 -14.29 12.33
C TYR A 359 30.14 -15.00 12.36
N MET A 360 29.99 -16.06 13.16
CA MET A 360 28.69 -16.73 13.35
C MET A 360 27.64 -15.78 13.95
N LEU A 361 28.02 -14.99 14.95
CA LEU A 361 27.11 -14.02 15.56
C LEU A 361 26.64 -12.93 14.59
N VAL A 362 27.57 -12.30 13.86
CA VAL A 362 27.25 -11.15 13.00
C VAL A 362 26.68 -11.60 11.66
N SER A 363 27.36 -12.51 10.95
CA SER A 363 26.96 -12.93 9.61
C SER A 363 25.76 -13.88 9.62
N MET A 364 25.81 -14.95 10.42
CA MET A 364 24.70 -15.92 10.47
C MET A 364 23.58 -15.50 11.42
N GLY A 365 23.87 -14.69 12.44
CA GLY A 365 22.87 -14.18 13.38
C GLY A 365 22.27 -12.85 12.95
N ILE A 366 23.02 -11.76 13.15
CA ILE A 366 22.48 -10.39 13.05
C ILE A 366 22.04 -10.03 11.63
N PHE A 367 22.83 -10.32 10.58
CA PHE A 367 22.39 -10.03 9.20
C PHE A 367 21.12 -10.79 8.83
N ASN A 368 21.00 -12.05 9.23
CA ASN A 368 19.79 -12.84 8.98
C ASN A 368 18.57 -12.30 9.74
N VAL A 369 18.75 -11.80 10.98
CA VAL A 369 17.69 -11.11 11.72
C VAL A 369 17.28 -9.82 11.01
N ILE A 370 18.23 -9.01 10.53
CA ILE A 370 17.95 -7.78 9.79
C ILE A 370 17.17 -8.10 8.50
N LEU A 371 17.61 -9.12 7.75
CA LEU A 371 16.91 -9.60 6.55
C LEU A 371 15.49 -10.05 6.87
N ALA A 372 15.30 -10.84 7.93
CA ALA A 372 13.98 -11.29 8.36
C ALA A 372 13.05 -10.12 8.71
N VAL A 373 13.56 -9.12 9.45
CA VAL A 373 12.82 -7.90 9.80
C VAL A 373 12.50 -7.07 8.56
N TYR A 374 13.44 -6.93 7.63
CA TYR A 374 13.22 -6.24 6.35
C TYR A 374 12.13 -6.92 5.51
N VAL A 375 12.16 -8.25 5.43
CA VAL A 375 11.12 -9.04 4.75
C VAL A 375 9.76 -8.86 5.44
N ASP A 376 9.69 -8.90 6.77
CA ASP A 376 8.43 -8.68 7.49
C ASP A 376 7.85 -7.27 7.23
N ILE A 377 8.68 -6.23 7.24
CA ILE A 377 8.27 -4.85 6.92
C ILE A 377 7.72 -4.75 5.51
N THR A 378 8.45 -5.30 4.52
CA THR A 378 8.03 -5.25 3.11
C THR A 378 6.77 -6.08 2.86
N MET A 379 6.62 -7.24 3.50
CA MET A 379 5.40 -8.05 3.46
C MET A 379 4.20 -7.33 4.10
N ARG A 380 4.38 -6.63 5.22
CA ARG A 380 3.31 -5.84 5.85
C ARG A 380 2.88 -4.67 4.97
N ALA A 381 3.83 -3.96 4.38
CA ALA A 381 3.54 -2.90 3.42
C ALA A 381 2.82 -3.41 2.16
N ALA A 382 3.18 -4.60 1.68
CA ALA A 382 2.48 -5.26 0.58
C ALA A 382 1.03 -5.63 0.98
N LYS A 383 0.80 -6.13 2.20
CA LYS A 383 -0.55 -6.44 2.73
C LYS A 383 -1.44 -5.21 2.88
N GLU A 384 -0.87 -4.07 3.23
CA GLU A 384 -1.64 -2.82 3.36
C GLU A 384 -2.10 -2.28 2.00
N SER A 385 -1.43 -2.66 0.90
CA SER A 385 -1.86 -2.31 -0.45
C SER A 385 -3.21 -2.97 -0.77
N PRO A 386 -4.26 -2.19 -1.11
CA PRO A 386 -5.65 -2.68 -1.18
C PRO A 386 -5.90 -3.80 -2.20
N GLY A 387 -4.95 -4.07 -3.11
CA GLY A 387 -5.02 -5.19 -4.07
C GLY A 387 -4.64 -6.56 -3.51
N TYR A 388 -3.77 -6.65 -2.48
CA TYR A 388 -3.28 -7.94 -1.96
C TYR A 388 -4.22 -8.58 -0.94
N ARG A 389 -5.03 -7.78 -0.23
CA ARG A 389 -6.03 -8.29 0.72
C ARG A 389 -7.04 -9.22 0.05
N VAL A 390 -7.39 -8.99 -1.21
CA VAL A 390 -8.33 -9.84 -1.94
C VAL A 390 -7.63 -11.10 -2.45
N CYS A 391 -6.41 -10.98 -3.01
CA CYS A 391 -5.66 -12.13 -3.52
C CYS A 391 -5.26 -13.12 -2.41
N PHE A 392 -4.86 -12.63 -1.24
CA PHE A 392 -4.50 -13.49 -0.10
C PHE A 392 -5.72 -14.10 0.58
N VAL A 393 -6.88 -13.42 0.60
CA VAL A 393 -8.13 -14.03 1.05
C VAL A 393 -8.53 -15.14 0.07
N ILE A 394 -8.39 -14.94 -1.24
CA ILE A 394 -8.71 -15.98 -2.24
C ILE A 394 -7.76 -17.18 -2.12
N GLU A 395 -6.44 -16.98 -1.98
CA GLU A 395 -5.49 -18.07 -1.76
C GLU A 395 -5.72 -18.79 -0.43
N ALA A 396 -5.97 -18.08 0.67
CA ALA A 396 -6.27 -18.70 1.95
C ALA A 396 -7.59 -19.49 1.91
N THR A 397 -8.60 -19.02 1.16
CA THR A 397 -9.88 -19.73 1.01
C THR A 397 -9.74 -20.96 0.10
N LEU A 398 -8.94 -20.87 -0.97
CA LEU A 398 -8.65 -22.00 -1.88
C LEU A 398 -7.80 -23.07 -1.19
N VAL A 399 -6.83 -22.69 -0.35
CA VAL A 399 -6.03 -23.65 0.44
C VAL A 399 -6.88 -24.31 1.52
N VAL A 400 -7.82 -23.58 2.16
CA VAL A 400 -8.76 -24.15 3.13
C VAL A 400 -9.80 -25.06 2.45
N ALA A 401 -10.27 -24.72 1.25
CA ALA A 401 -11.17 -25.58 0.46
C ALA A 401 -10.46 -26.86 -0.02
N SER A 402 -9.21 -26.75 -0.49
CA SER A 402 -8.40 -27.90 -0.90
C SER A 402 -8.07 -28.86 0.25
N TRP A 403 -8.11 -28.39 1.50
CA TRP A 403 -7.95 -29.24 2.69
C TRP A 403 -9.25 -29.93 3.13
N TYR A 404 -10.42 -29.38 2.79
CA TYR A 404 -11.72 -29.98 3.11
C TYR A 404 -12.15 -31.07 2.10
N ASP A 405 -11.62 -31.04 0.88
CA ASP A 405 -11.88 -32.09 -0.13
C ASP A 405 -10.92 -33.30 -0.02
N LEU A 406 -9.98 -33.29 0.94
CA LEU A 406 -9.01 -34.37 1.18
C LEU A 406 -9.26 -35.17 2.48
N TRP A 407 -10.41 -34.96 3.13
CA TRP A 407 -10.94 -35.74 4.26
C TRP A 407 -12.43 -36.01 4.02
#